data_AF-A0A6A6VBH1-F1
#
_entry.id   AF-A0A6A6VBH1-F1
#
_cell.length_a   1.000
_cell.length_b   1.000
_cell.length_c   1.000
_cell.angle_alpha   90.00
_cell.angle_beta   90.00
_cell.angle_gamma   90.00
#
_symmetry.space_group_name_H-M   'P 1'
#
loop_
_entity.id
_entity.type
_entity.pdbx_description
1 polymer ?
#
loop_
_entity_poly.entity_id
_entity_poly.type
_entity_poly.pdbx_seq_one_letter_code
_entity_poly.pdbx_strand_id
1 'polypeptide(L)'
;MSYNYWDGLNTVASLSSAYNGAIIAAGTIAGAVAAAYNAYYAAQAAGDNVEADRWYKEFQDCKARQGALEAEAEQYRKMLEQCPQ
;
A
#
# COMPACT_ATOMS: atom_id res chain seq x y z
N MET A 1 15.98 -29.28 16.19
CA MET A 1 16.00 -28.94 14.75
C MET A 1 16.89 -27.72 14.61
N SER A 2 18.06 -27.87 13.99
CA SER A 2 18.97 -26.75 13.73
C SER A 2 18.39 -25.91 12.59
N TYR A 3 17.97 -24.68 12.91
CA TYR A 3 17.64 -23.70 11.88
C TYR A 3 18.95 -23.41 11.13
N ASN A 4 19.03 -23.75 9.84
CA ASN A 4 20.25 -23.47 9.08
C ASN A 4 20.35 -21.95 8.88
N TYR A 5 21.50 -21.39 9.22
CA TYR A 5 21.79 -19.96 9.07
C TYR A 5 21.47 -19.42 7.66
N TRP A 6 21.75 -20.22 6.63
CA TRP A 6 21.43 -19.90 5.22
C TRP A 6 19.93 -19.87 4.92
N ASP A 7 19.13 -20.73 5.55
CA ASP A 7 17.66 -20.73 5.39
C ASP A 7 17.04 -19.49 6.07
N GLY A 8 17.62 -19.07 7.20
CA GLY A 8 17.23 -17.83 7.89
C GLY A 8 17.53 -16.56 7.09
N LEU A 9 18.75 -16.45 6.54
CA LEU A 9 19.13 -15.30 5.70
C LEU A 9 18.26 -15.17 4.44
N ASN A 10 17.94 -16.29 3.77
CA ASN A 10 17.04 -16.28 2.61
C ASN A 10 15.60 -15.86 2.99
N THR A 11 15.15 -16.22 4.19
CA THR A 11 13.83 -15.83 4.71
C THR A 11 13.79 -14.34 5.04
N VAL A 12 14.82 -13.80 5.69
CA VAL A 12 14.91 -12.36 6.01
C VAL A 12 15.03 -11.51 4.74
N ALA A 13 15.83 -11.93 3.77
CA ALA A 13 16.00 -11.21 2.49
C ALA A 13 14.68 -11.16 1.69
N SER A 14 13.94 -12.27 1.63
CA SER A 14 12.67 -12.32 0.93
C SER A 14 11.58 -11.49 1.62
N LEU A 15 11.48 -11.56 2.95
CA LEU A 15 10.55 -10.72 3.72
C LEU A 15 10.90 -9.22 3.62
N SER A 16 12.18 -8.86 3.62
CA SER A 16 12.63 -7.48 3.44
C SER A 16 12.28 -6.95 2.06
N SER A 17 12.44 -7.77 1.02
CA SER A 17 12.03 -7.41 -0.34
C SER A 17 10.50 -7.24 -0.44
N ALA A 18 9.72 -8.12 0.20
CA ALA A 18 8.26 -8.03 0.21
C ALA A 18 7.77 -6.78 0.96
N TYR A 19 8.36 -6.49 2.13
CA TYR A 19 8.11 -5.27 2.90
C TYR A 19 8.37 -4.01 2.07
N ASN A 20 9.55 -3.91 1.46
CA ASN A 20 9.91 -2.76 0.63
C ASN A 20 8.98 -2.63 -0.59
N GLY A 21 8.61 -3.74 -1.22
CA GLY A 21 7.67 -3.76 -2.33
C GLY A 21 6.29 -3.22 -1.92
N ALA A 22 5.75 -3.66 -0.79
CA ALA A 22 4.47 -3.20 -0.26
C ALA A 22 4.49 -1.69 0.05
N ILE A 23 5.57 -1.17 0.66
CA ILE A 23 5.72 0.27 0.92
C ILE A 23 5.79 1.09 -0.37
N ILE A 24 6.58 0.65 -1.36
CA ILE A 24 6.68 1.34 -2.65
C ILE A 24 5.32 1.38 -3.35
N ALA A 25 4.59 0.27 -3.32
CA ALA A 25 3.25 0.18 -3.90
C ALA A 25 2.27 1.12 -3.18
N ALA A 26 2.28 1.15 -1.84
CA ALA A 26 1.45 2.06 -1.06
C ALA A 26 1.75 3.53 -1.39
N GLY A 27 3.03 3.90 -1.47
CA GLY A 27 3.45 5.25 -1.85
C GLY A 27 3.01 5.63 -3.28
N THR A 28 3.03 4.68 -4.21
CA THR A 28 2.56 4.90 -5.59
C THR A 28 1.05 5.17 -5.63
N ILE A 29 0.27 4.39 -4.87
CA ILE A 29 -1.18 4.58 -4.80
C ILE A 29 -1.54 5.90 -4.09
N ALA A 30 -0.73 6.38 -3.15
CA ALA A 30 -0.97 7.67 -2.51
C ALA A 30 -1.04 8.84 -3.53
N GLY A 31 -0.23 8.78 -4.60
CA GLY A 31 -0.33 9.74 -5.71
C GLY A 31 -1.66 9.65 -6.45
N ALA A 32 -2.18 8.45 -6.67
CA ALA A 32 -3.49 8.23 -7.29
C ALA A 32 -4.64 8.70 -6.40
N VAL A 33 -4.56 8.48 -5.08
CA VAL A 33 -5.52 9.00 -4.09
C VAL A 33 -5.60 10.52 -4.17
N ALA A 34 -4.46 11.21 -4.16
CA ALA A 34 -4.42 12.66 -4.26
C ALA A 34 -5.00 13.17 -5.59
N ALA A 35 -4.67 12.51 -6.71
CA ALA A 35 -5.19 12.86 -8.02
C ALA A 35 -6.71 12.70 -8.11
N ALA A 36 -7.26 11.56 -7.65
CA ALA A 36 -8.70 11.31 -7.64
C ALA A 36 -9.46 12.32 -6.75
N TYR A 37 -8.88 12.69 -5.61
CA TYR A 37 -9.48 13.69 -4.72
C TYR A 37 -9.49 15.10 -5.33
N ASN A 38 -8.41 15.48 -6.02
CA ASN A 38 -8.37 16.75 -6.76
C ASN A 38 -9.39 16.77 -7.90
N ALA A 39 -9.53 15.66 -8.63
CA ALA A 39 -10.52 15.53 -9.71
C ALA A 39 -11.96 15.61 -9.20
N TYR A 40 -12.24 15.00 -8.04
CA TYR A 40 -13.52 15.13 -7.34
C TYR A 40 -13.86 16.59 -7.03
N TYR A 41 -12.93 17.36 -6.49
CA TYR A 41 -13.16 18.79 -6.21
C TYR A 41 -13.34 19.62 -7.47
N ALA A 42 -12.57 19.33 -8.52
CA ALA A 42 -12.72 20.00 -9.80
C ALA A 42 -14.12 19.75 -10.42
N ALA A 43 -14.61 18.51 -10.37
CA ALA A 43 -15.94 18.15 -10.84
C ALA A 43 -17.05 18.84 -10.02
N GLN A 44 -16.91 18.89 -8.68
CA GLN A 44 -17.84 19.65 -7.84
C GLN A 44 -17.84 21.15 -8.16
N ALA A 45 -16.66 21.74 -8.38
CA ALA A 45 -16.56 23.16 -8.75
C ALA A 45 -17.20 23.46 -10.11
N ALA A 46 -17.20 22.49 -11.02
CA ALA A 46 -17.89 22.57 -12.31
C ALA A 46 -19.41 22.29 -12.21
N GLY A 47 -19.91 21.82 -11.06
CA GLY A 47 -21.30 21.39 -10.88
C GLY A 47 -21.62 20.05 -11.54
N ASP A 48 -20.60 19.28 -11.94
CA ASP A 48 -20.78 17.94 -12.51
C ASP A 48 -20.83 16.89 -11.41
N ASN A 49 -22.04 16.65 -10.90
CA ASN A 49 -22.27 15.71 -9.82
C ASN A 49 -21.98 14.25 -10.23
N VAL A 50 -22.15 13.89 -11.52
CA VAL A 50 -21.92 12.52 -11.99
C VAL A 50 -20.42 12.23 -12.02
N GLU A 51 -19.63 13.18 -12.53
CA GLU A 51 -18.18 13.07 -12.56
C GLU A 51 -17.60 13.14 -11.14
N ALA A 52 -18.16 13.98 -10.26
CA ALA A 52 -17.77 14.03 -8.85
C ALA A 52 -18.00 12.67 -8.16
N ASP A 53 -19.18 12.07 -8.31
CA ASP A 53 -19.46 10.75 -7.71
C ASP A 53 -18.53 9.66 -8.23
N ARG A 54 -18.17 9.70 -9.52
CA ARG A 54 -17.20 8.78 -10.12
C ARG A 54 -15.82 8.94 -9.49
N TRP A 55 -15.32 10.18 -9.41
CA TRP A 55 -14.00 10.45 -8.83
C TRP A 55 -13.96 10.16 -7.32
N TYR A 56 -15.07 10.37 -6.61
CA TYR A 56 -15.17 10.03 -5.20
C TYR A 56 -15.10 8.52 -4.96
N LYS A 57 -15.73 7.70 -5.81
CA LYS A 57 -15.59 6.23 -5.77
C LYS A 57 -14.16 5.79 -6.07
N GLU A 58 -13.54 6.36 -7.10
CA GLU A 58 -12.14 6.07 -7.45
C GLU A 58 -11.19 6.43 -6.29
N PHE A 59 -11.42 7.56 -5.62
CA PHE A 59 -10.70 7.97 -4.43
C PHE A 59 -10.85 6.96 -3.29
N GLN A 60 -12.07 6.49 -3.02
CA GLN A 60 -12.33 5.48 -1.99
C GLN A 60 -11.63 4.16 -2.29
N ASP A 61 -11.70 3.70 -3.54
CA ASP A 61 -11.04 2.47 -3.98
C ASP A 61 -9.52 2.57 -3.87
N CYS A 62 -8.93 3.69 -4.30
CA CYS A 62 -7.50 3.94 -4.13
C CYS A 62 -7.10 3.95 -2.65
N LYS A 63 -7.88 4.61 -1.80
CA LYS A 63 -7.62 4.70 -0.36
C LYS A 63 -7.70 3.32 0.31
N ALA A 64 -8.66 2.49 -0.08
CA ALA A 64 -8.79 1.13 0.43
C ALA A 64 -7.59 0.27 0.03
N ARG A 65 -7.15 0.35 -1.24
CA ARG A 65 -5.95 -0.35 -1.73
C ARG A 65 -4.68 0.11 -1.01
N GLN A 66 -4.53 1.42 -0.79
CA GLN A 66 -3.41 1.96 -0.02
C GLN A 66 -3.38 1.36 1.39
N GLY A 67 -4.50 1.39 2.11
CA GLY A 67 -4.58 0.81 3.45
C GLY A 67 -4.31 -0.70 3.49
N ALA A 68 -4.72 -1.44 2.46
CA ALA A 68 -4.40 -2.87 2.34
C ALA A 68 -2.89 -3.12 2.19
N LEU A 69 -2.21 -2.35 1.35
CA LEU A 69 -0.76 -2.45 1.16
C LEU A 69 0.02 -2.03 2.42
N GLU A 70 -0.44 -1.00 3.13
CA GLU A 70 0.12 -0.59 4.41
C GLU A 70 -0.04 -1.70 5.48
N ALA A 71 -1.21 -2.34 5.52
CA ALA A 71 -1.45 -3.48 6.41
C ALA A 71 -0.57 -4.69 6.04
N GLU A 72 -0.36 -4.95 4.76
CA GLU A 72 0.54 -6.00 4.28
C GLU A 72 2.00 -5.71 4.65
N ALA A 73 2.46 -4.46 4.44
CA ALA A 73 3.80 -4.03 4.87
C ALA A 73 3.98 -4.21 6.39
N GLU A 74 2.97 -3.86 7.19
CA GLU A 74 3.01 -4.06 8.64
C GLU A 74 3.09 -5.54 9.03
N GLN A 75 2.45 -6.44 8.27
CA GLN A 75 2.59 -7.89 8.48
C GLN A 75 4.02 -8.36 8.20
N TYR A 76 4.62 -7.95 7.07
CA TYR A 76 6.01 -8.29 6.77
C TYR A 76 6.99 -7.73 7.81
N ARG A 77 6.76 -6.50 8.30
CA ARG A 77 7.55 -5.90 9.37
C ARG A 77 7.52 -6.75 10.64
N LYS A 78 6.34 -7.19 11.07
CA LYS A 78 6.19 -8.08 12.24
C LYS A 78 6.88 -9.43 12.05
N MET A 79 6.85 -9.99 10.84
CA MET A 79 7.56 -11.23 10.53
C MET A 79 9.08 -11.02 10.61
N LEU A 80 9.60 -9.91 10.09
CA LEU A 80 11.02 -9.55 10.18
C LEU A 80 11.48 -9.38 11.64
N GLU A 81 10.66 -8.79 12.50
CA GLU A 81 10.93 -8.65 13.94
C GLU A 81 11.00 -9.99 14.68
N GLN A 82 10.36 -11.03 14.15
CA GLN A 82 10.37 -12.38 14.71
C GLN A 82 11.52 -13.24 14.16
N CYS A 83 12.21 -12.81 13.10
CA CYS A 83 13.38 -13.52 12.59
C CYS A 83 14.56 -13.38 13.57
N PRO A 84 15.22 -14.49 13.95
CA PRO A 84 16.45 -14.42 14.74
C PRO A 84 17.54 -13.68 13.94
N GLN A 85 18.20 -12.72 14.59
CA GLN A 85 19.33 -11.94 14.07
C GLN A 85 20.55 -12.84 13.81
#